data_AF-A0A1G2G397-F1
#
_entry.id   AF-A0A1G2G397-F1
#
_cell.length_a   1.000
_cell.length_b   1.000
_cell.length_c   1.000
_cell.angle_alpha   90.00
_cell.angle_beta   90.00
_cell.angle_gamma   90.00
#
_symmetry.space_group_name_H-M   'P 1'
#
loop_
_entity.id
_entity.type
_entity.pdbx_description
1 polymer ?
#
loop_
_entity_poly.entity_id
_entity_poly.type
_entity_poly.pdbx_seq_one_letter_code
_entity_poly.pdbx_strand_id
1 'polypeptide(L)'
;MLILQAGGTITTRDAAGRLIPALSPRTGEAGQASASALRFYTEFADPSKEDYTWNRARAEAMKAFASGDLALYIGYASEQPLLSRMNPNLNYAIASVPQIRNAARTINGGRAYAFATPRTTKNPVGAVTVAYLLSTAESSQALAQALGIPSARRDILNQPVTGYDELFNKQAIIARAWLDPDPKKTESIFQAMIENTTSGTLLLTEAITRADQEMGQILGL
;
A
#
# COMPACT_ATOMS: atom_id res chain seq x y z
N MET A 1 2.16 -3.80 -1.23
CA MET A 1 2.12 -3.76 -2.71
C MET A 1 2.67 -5.04 -3.32
N LEU A 2 3.93 -5.40 -3.05
CA LEU A 2 4.60 -6.56 -3.68
C LEU A 2 3.83 -7.88 -3.53
N ILE A 3 3.31 -8.17 -2.33
CA ILE A 3 2.46 -9.35 -2.08
C ILE A 3 1.26 -9.39 -3.04
N LEU A 4 0.58 -8.25 -3.23
CA LEU A 4 -0.59 -8.16 -4.12
C LEU A 4 -0.20 -8.30 -5.59
N GLN A 5 0.95 -7.74 -6.00
CA GLN A 5 1.47 -7.91 -7.37
C GLN A 5 1.81 -9.37 -7.67
N ALA A 6 2.34 -10.10 -6.69
CA ALA A 6 2.62 -11.54 -6.79
C ALA A 6 1.35 -12.41 -6.75
N GLY A 7 0.15 -11.83 -6.64
CA GLY A 7 -1.12 -12.56 -6.55
C GLY A 7 -1.48 -13.04 -5.15
N GLY A 8 -0.72 -12.62 -4.13
CA GLY A 8 -0.97 -12.92 -2.73
C GLY A 8 -2.08 -12.08 -2.14
N THR A 9 -2.59 -12.52 -0.99
CA THR A 9 -3.60 -11.81 -0.19
C THR A 9 -3.04 -11.57 1.20
N ILE A 10 -3.50 -10.53 1.90
CA ILE A 10 -3.04 -10.19 3.26
C ILE A 10 -4.13 -10.55 4.27
N THR A 11 -5.36 -10.09 4.05
CA THR A 11 -6.55 -10.52 4.79
C THR A 11 -7.65 -10.96 3.84
N THR A 12 -8.48 -11.90 4.28
CA THR A 12 -9.67 -12.36 3.54
C THR A 12 -10.85 -12.53 4.48
N ARG A 13 -12.02 -12.88 3.94
CA ARG A 13 -13.18 -13.24 4.75
C ARG A 13 -13.42 -14.74 4.72
N ASP A 14 -13.72 -15.32 5.88
CA ASP A 14 -14.16 -16.72 5.98
C ASP A 14 -15.61 -16.89 5.47
N ALA A 15 -16.12 -18.13 5.48
CA ALA A 15 -17.48 -18.44 5.05
C ALA A 15 -18.57 -17.73 5.89
N ALA A 16 -18.25 -17.32 7.12
CA ALA A 16 -19.14 -16.54 7.99
C ALA A 16 -18.98 -15.01 7.80
N GLY A 17 -18.14 -14.58 6.86
CA GLY A 17 -17.87 -13.18 6.58
C GLY A 17 -16.91 -12.51 7.56
N ARG A 18 -16.30 -13.25 8.50
CA ARG A 18 -15.33 -12.72 9.46
C ARG A 18 -13.99 -12.47 8.78
N LEU A 19 -13.35 -11.36 9.12
CA LEU A 19 -12.02 -11.03 8.60
C LEU A 19 -11.00 -11.98 9.25
N ILE A 20 -10.16 -12.62 8.43
CA ILE A 20 -9.11 -13.54 8.85
C ILE A 20 -7.78 -13.16 8.16
N PRO A 21 -6.62 -13.46 8.77
CA PRO A 21 -5.33 -13.31 8.11
C PRO A 21 -5.21 -14.30 6.95
N ALA A 22 -4.44 -13.93 5.94
CA ALA A 22 -4.26 -14.70 4.70
C ALA A 22 -2.84 -14.54 4.12
N LEU A 23 -1.87 -14.10 4.93
CA LEU A 23 -0.47 -13.98 4.53
C LEU A 23 0.17 -15.36 4.30
N SER A 24 -0.22 -16.35 5.11
CA SER A 24 0.22 -17.74 5.03
C SER A 24 -0.96 -18.67 4.71
N PRO A 25 -1.51 -18.63 3.48
CA PRO A 25 -2.63 -19.49 3.12
C PRO A 25 -2.19 -20.96 3.18
N ARG A 26 -3.04 -21.80 3.79
CA ARG A 26 -2.72 -23.19 4.18
C ARG A 26 -2.48 -24.13 2.98
N THR A 27 -2.84 -23.73 1.76
CA THR A 27 -2.62 -24.48 0.51
C THR A 27 -2.53 -23.55 -0.71
N GLY A 28 -1.73 -23.91 -1.73
CA GLY A 28 -1.76 -23.33 -3.08
C GLY A 28 -0.72 -22.25 -3.42
N GLU A 29 -0.81 -21.72 -4.65
CA GLU A 29 0.11 -20.72 -5.24
C GLU A 29 0.14 -19.38 -4.46
N ALA A 30 -0.96 -19.02 -3.78
CA ALA A 30 -1.05 -17.79 -2.99
C ALA A 30 -0.06 -17.76 -1.81
N GLY A 31 0.33 -18.93 -1.28
CA GLY A 31 1.34 -19.01 -0.21
C GLY A 31 2.76 -18.73 -0.71
N GLN A 32 3.03 -19.06 -1.97
CA GLN A 32 4.29 -18.72 -2.62
C GLN A 32 4.39 -17.23 -2.94
N ALA A 33 3.26 -16.54 -3.15
CA ALA A 33 3.25 -15.11 -3.47
C ALA A 33 3.81 -14.25 -2.34
N SER A 34 3.36 -14.45 -1.10
CA SER A 34 3.90 -13.74 0.09
C SER A 34 5.39 -14.03 0.26
N ALA A 35 5.78 -15.29 0.07
CA ALA A 35 7.17 -15.73 0.19
C ALA A 35 8.08 -15.12 -0.88
N SER A 36 7.63 -15.11 -2.14
CA SER A 36 8.35 -14.50 -3.26
C SER A 36 8.49 -12.99 -3.07
N ALA A 37 7.41 -12.32 -2.67
CA ALA A 37 7.42 -10.88 -2.41
C ALA A 37 8.35 -10.50 -1.26
N LEU A 38 8.32 -11.24 -0.15
CA LEU A 38 9.21 -11.01 0.98
C LEU A 38 10.68 -11.23 0.59
N ARG A 39 10.97 -12.32 -0.13
CA ARG A 39 12.33 -12.63 -0.60
C ARG A 39 12.89 -11.50 -1.44
N PHE A 40 12.16 -11.12 -2.49
CA PHE A 40 12.54 -10.03 -3.39
C PHE A 40 12.77 -8.73 -2.63
N TYR A 41 11.90 -8.39 -1.67
CA TYR A 41 12.07 -7.18 -0.87
C TYR A 41 13.34 -7.22 0.00
N THR A 42 13.64 -8.38 0.58
CA THR A 42 14.78 -8.51 1.51
C THR A 42 16.14 -8.64 0.82
N GLU A 43 16.19 -9.02 -0.45
CA GLU A 43 17.45 -9.14 -1.22
C GLU A 43 18.22 -7.81 -1.27
N PHE A 44 17.52 -6.67 -1.39
CA PHE A 44 18.11 -5.33 -1.38
C PHE A 44 18.75 -4.92 -0.04
N ALA A 45 18.52 -5.69 1.03
CA ALA A 45 19.06 -5.46 2.36
C ALA A 45 20.15 -6.46 2.77
N ASP A 46 20.48 -7.42 1.90
CA ASP A 46 21.51 -8.42 2.12
C ASP A 46 22.87 -7.93 1.56
N PRO A 47 23.87 -7.60 2.41
CA PRO A 47 25.16 -7.09 1.95
C PRO A 47 25.98 -8.08 1.11
N SER A 48 25.59 -9.36 1.06
CA SER A 48 26.24 -10.36 0.22
C SER A 48 25.77 -10.35 -1.24
N LYS A 49 24.72 -9.58 -1.54
CA LYS A 49 24.12 -9.50 -2.88
C LYS A 49 24.66 -8.29 -3.66
N GLU A 50 24.73 -8.44 -4.98
CA GLU A 50 25.18 -7.36 -5.88
C GLU A 50 24.21 -6.18 -5.94
N ASP A 51 22.92 -6.43 -5.68
CA ASP A 51 21.83 -5.46 -5.66
C ASP A 51 21.53 -4.88 -4.27
N TYR A 52 22.46 -5.03 -3.32
CA TYR A 52 22.37 -4.39 -2.02
C TYR A 52 22.31 -2.85 -2.13
N THR A 53 21.25 -2.25 -1.57
CA THR A 53 21.02 -0.80 -1.69
C THR A 53 20.62 -0.13 -0.38
N TRP A 54 19.96 -0.84 0.54
CA TRP A 54 19.35 -0.21 1.70
C TRP A 54 19.45 -1.03 2.99
N ASN A 55 19.71 -0.37 4.12
CA ASN A 55 19.74 -0.99 5.44
C ASN A 55 19.17 -0.06 6.52
N ARG A 56 19.07 -0.56 7.76
CA ARG A 56 18.50 0.18 8.90
C ARG A 56 19.29 1.41 9.34
N ALA A 57 20.55 1.54 8.94
CA ALA A 57 21.39 2.68 9.28
C ALA A 57 21.16 3.88 8.33
N ARG A 58 20.43 3.68 7.23
CA ARG A 58 20.08 4.77 6.30
C ARG A 58 19.03 5.69 6.90
N ALA A 59 19.08 6.96 6.50
CA ALA A 59 18.05 7.93 6.81
C ALA A 59 16.70 7.48 6.23
N GLU A 60 15.59 8.03 6.75
CA GLU A 60 14.26 7.79 6.20
C GLU A 60 14.22 8.13 4.69
N ALA A 61 13.55 7.29 3.89
CA ALA A 61 13.66 7.29 2.43
C ALA A 61 13.20 8.60 1.78
N MET A 62 12.12 9.22 2.26
CA MET A 62 11.64 10.51 1.75
C MET A 62 12.65 11.62 2.03
N LYS A 63 13.25 11.64 3.23
CA LYS A 63 14.33 12.60 3.56
C LYS A 63 15.56 12.41 2.68
N ALA A 64 16.01 11.18 2.46
CA ALA A 64 17.15 10.87 1.60
C ALA A 64 16.88 11.23 0.13
N PHE A 65 15.64 11.03 -0.35
CA PHE A 65 15.25 11.46 -1.69
C PHE A 65 15.21 12.99 -1.81
N ALA A 66 14.63 13.66 -0.82
CA ALA A 66 14.55 15.11 -0.78
C ALA A 66 15.94 15.78 -0.70
N SER A 67 16.94 15.15 -0.08
CA SER A 67 18.33 15.65 -0.08
C SER A 67 19.11 15.35 -1.36
N GLY A 68 18.57 14.51 -2.26
CA GLY A 68 19.25 14.07 -3.48
C GLY A 68 20.19 12.87 -3.29
N ASP A 69 20.18 12.24 -2.12
CA ASP A 69 21.03 11.08 -1.80
C ASP A 69 20.42 9.73 -2.24
N LEU A 70 19.14 9.73 -2.64
CA LEU A 70 18.42 8.56 -3.13
C LEU A 70 17.98 8.77 -4.58
N ALA A 71 18.36 7.86 -5.49
CA ALA A 71 18.01 7.95 -6.90
C ALA A 71 16.54 7.60 -7.19
N LEU A 72 15.97 6.63 -6.46
CA LEU A 72 14.61 6.14 -6.66
C LEU A 72 13.86 6.11 -5.34
N TYR A 73 12.70 6.75 -5.30
CA TYR A 73 11.79 6.76 -4.17
C TYR A 73 10.44 6.16 -4.54
N ILE A 74 10.00 5.15 -3.78
CA ILE A 74 8.69 4.54 -3.94
C ILE A 74 7.76 5.17 -2.89
N GLY A 75 6.85 6.02 -3.35
CA GLY A 75 5.93 6.76 -2.48
C GLY A 75 4.53 6.88 -3.07
N TYR A 76 3.65 7.54 -2.32
CA TYR A 76 2.28 7.81 -2.75
C TYR A 76 2.20 9.13 -3.54
N ALA A 77 1.24 9.24 -4.45
CA ALA A 77 0.97 10.47 -5.19
C ALA A 77 0.74 11.68 -4.24
N SER A 78 0.10 11.45 -3.09
CA SER A 78 -0.14 12.45 -2.04
C SER A 78 1.12 13.07 -1.44
N GLU A 79 2.29 12.46 -1.64
CA GLU A 79 3.55 12.94 -1.08
C GLU A 79 4.27 13.93 -2.01
N GLN A 80 3.86 14.01 -3.29
CA GLN A 80 4.46 14.91 -4.28
C GLN A 80 4.47 16.39 -3.83
N PRO A 81 3.38 16.95 -3.24
CA PRO A 81 3.39 18.33 -2.78
C PRO A 81 4.30 18.54 -1.55
N LEU A 82 4.51 17.51 -0.74
CA LEU A 82 5.44 17.59 0.39
C LEU A 82 6.89 17.55 -0.10
N LEU A 83 7.22 16.63 -1.01
CA LEU A 83 8.55 16.54 -1.63
C LEU A 83 8.97 17.86 -2.31
N SER A 84 8.06 18.44 -3.09
CA SER A 84 8.30 19.73 -3.77
C SER A 84 8.55 20.88 -2.79
N ARG A 85 7.92 20.85 -1.60
CA ARG A 85 8.15 21.85 -0.55
C ARG A 85 9.45 21.60 0.21
N MET A 86 9.82 20.34 0.42
CA MET A 86 11.05 19.98 1.14
C MET A 86 12.29 20.37 0.34
N ASN A 87 12.27 20.20 -0.99
CA ASN A 87 13.35 20.65 -1.86
C ASN A 87 12.82 21.14 -3.21
N PRO A 88 12.54 22.44 -3.36
CA PRO A 88 12.08 23.03 -4.62
C PRO A 88 13.09 22.93 -5.77
N ASN A 89 14.37 22.67 -5.48
CA ASN A 89 15.43 22.55 -6.48
C ASN A 89 15.66 21.09 -6.93
N LEU A 90 14.97 20.13 -6.33
CA LEU A 90 15.11 18.71 -6.70
C LEU A 90 14.52 18.50 -8.10
N ASN A 91 15.35 18.09 -9.04
CA ASN A 91 14.92 17.73 -10.39
C ASN A 91 14.59 16.24 -10.44
N TYR A 92 13.30 15.89 -10.41
CA TYR A 92 12.84 14.51 -10.44
C TYR A 92 11.65 14.31 -11.38
N ALA A 93 11.50 13.07 -11.84
CA ALA A 93 10.35 12.61 -12.60
C ALA A 93 9.57 11.56 -11.82
N ILE A 94 8.27 11.46 -12.09
CA ILE A 94 7.39 10.44 -11.51
C ILE A 94 7.03 9.42 -12.59
N ALA A 95 7.16 8.15 -12.25
CA ALA A 95 6.84 7.02 -13.13
C ALA A 95 6.02 5.96 -12.38
N SER A 96 5.40 5.06 -13.14
CA SER A 96 4.76 3.88 -12.58
C SER A 96 5.77 2.99 -11.85
N VAL A 97 5.35 2.37 -10.75
CA VAL A 97 6.15 1.34 -10.09
C VAL A 97 6.38 0.15 -11.02
N PRO A 98 7.57 -0.50 -10.98
CA PRO A 98 7.83 -1.71 -11.74
C PRO A 98 6.77 -2.79 -11.53
N GLN A 99 6.53 -3.58 -12.57
CA GLN A 99 5.57 -4.67 -12.57
C GLN A 99 6.30 -5.99 -12.85
N ILE A 100 5.73 -7.10 -12.37
CA ILE A 100 6.25 -8.44 -12.67
C ILE A 100 6.12 -8.71 -14.17
N ARG A 101 7.20 -9.20 -14.79
CA ARG A 101 7.20 -9.55 -16.22
C ARG A 101 6.15 -10.64 -16.48
N ASN A 102 5.37 -10.47 -17.55
CA ASN A 102 4.28 -11.38 -17.93
C ASN A 102 3.17 -11.54 -16.87
N ALA A 103 3.03 -10.60 -15.94
CA ALA A 103 1.90 -10.60 -15.02
C ALA A 103 0.58 -10.50 -15.79
N ALA A 104 -0.39 -11.36 -15.46
CA ALA A 104 -1.71 -11.34 -16.08
C ALA A 104 -2.46 -10.02 -15.85
N ARG A 105 -2.12 -9.30 -14.76
CA ARG A 105 -2.69 -8.00 -14.41
C ARG A 105 -1.63 -7.12 -13.78
N THR A 106 -1.62 -5.83 -14.16
CA THR A 106 -0.84 -4.80 -13.47
C THR A 106 -1.56 -4.37 -12.20
N ILE A 107 -0.84 -4.33 -11.08
CA ILE A 107 -1.38 -3.95 -9.78
C ILE A 107 -0.48 -2.89 -9.15
N ASN A 108 -1.11 -1.87 -8.57
CA ASN A 108 -0.43 -0.92 -7.70
C ASN A 108 -1.03 -0.98 -6.28
N GLY A 109 -0.28 -0.53 -5.28
CA GLY A 109 -0.81 -0.29 -3.94
C GLY A 109 -1.52 1.06 -3.87
N GLY A 110 -2.57 1.17 -3.06
CA GLY A 110 -3.24 2.44 -2.83
C GLY A 110 -3.94 2.49 -1.47
N ARG A 111 -4.16 3.72 -1.01
CA ARG A 111 -5.03 4.02 0.14
C ARG A 111 -6.33 4.58 -0.40
N ALA A 112 -7.45 4.09 0.11
CA ALA A 112 -8.78 4.59 -0.23
C ALA A 112 -9.43 5.16 1.03
N TYR A 113 -10.01 6.34 0.88
CA TYR A 113 -10.77 6.99 1.94
C TYR A 113 -12.26 6.79 1.68
N ALA A 114 -13.00 6.48 2.74
CA ALA A 114 -14.44 6.29 2.67
C ALA A 114 -15.11 6.96 3.87
N PHE A 115 -16.31 7.50 3.65
CA PHE A 115 -17.16 7.97 4.73
C PHE A 115 -17.89 6.79 5.36
N ALA A 116 -17.79 6.64 6.67
CA ALA A 116 -18.45 5.60 7.42
C ALA A 116 -19.46 6.20 8.41
N THR A 117 -20.61 5.55 8.55
CA THR A 117 -21.63 5.91 9.54
C THR A 117 -21.53 4.98 10.75
N PRO A 118 -21.34 5.52 11.98
CA PRO A 118 -21.33 4.70 13.19
C PRO A 118 -22.65 3.97 13.39
N ARG A 119 -22.59 2.69 13.83
CA ARG A 119 -23.80 1.90 14.14
C ARG A 119 -24.62 2.49 15.29
N THR A 120 -24.02 3.30 16.14
CA THR A 120 -24.64 3.94 17.31
C THR A 120 -25.28 5.30 16.98
N THR A 121 -25.31 5.71 15.71
CA THR A 121 -25.87 7.01 15.32
C THR A 121 -27.36 7.12 15.69
N LYS A 122 -27.76 8.28 16.22
CA LYS A 122 -29.16 8.59 16.51
C LYS A 122 -29.96 8.98 15.26
N ASN A 123 -29.27 9.36 14.17
CA ASN A 123 -29.89 9.74 12.90
C ASN A 123 -29.16 9.02 11.73
N PRO A 124 -29.46 7.73 11.50
CA PRO A 124 -28.80 6.96 10.44
C PRO A 124 -29.12 7.49 9.04
N VAL A 125 -30.36 7.93 8.80
CA VAL A 125 -30.80 8.47 7.51
C VAL A 125 -30.02 9.74 7.15
N GLY A 126 -29.93 10.70 8.07
CA GLY A 126 -29.18 11.94 7.84
C GLY A 126 -27.69 11.68 7.65
N ALA A 127 -27.09 10.79 8.46
CA ALA A 127 -25.67 10.47 8.35
C ALA A 127 -25.32 9.82 7.00
N VAL A 128 -26.12 8.87 6.53
CA VAL A 128 -25.93 8.25 5.20
C VAL A 128 -26.16 9.28 4.08
N THR A 129 -27.14 10.16 4.22
CA THR A 129 -27.40 11.23 3.25
C THR A 129 -26.19 12.16 3.10
N VAL A 130 -25.59 12.59 4.21
CA VAL A 130 -24.38 13.43 4.18
C VAL A 130 -23.20 12.66 3.57
N ALA A 131 -22.99 11.40 3.96
CA ALA A 131 -21.93 10.58 3.37
C ALA A 131 -22.08 10.45 1.84
N TYR A 132 -23.31 10.32 1.35
CA TYR A 132 -23.61 10.31 -0.08
C TYR A 132 -23.31 11.65 -0.75
N LEU A 133 -23.75 12.78 -0.17
CA LEU A 133 -23.50 14.12 -0.70
C LEU A 133 -22.00 14.41 -0.82
N LEU A 134 -21.21 14.03 0.19
CA LEU A 134 -19.74 14.16 0.17
C LEU A 134 -19.05 13.23 -0.84
N SER A 135 -19.76 12.22 -1.36
CA SER A 135 -19.26 11.27 -2.35
C SER A 135 -19.73 11.58 -3.79
N THR A 136 -20.39 12.72 -4.00
CA THR A 136 -20.80 13.19 -5.34
C THR A 136 -19.59 13.46 -6.25
N ALA A 137 -19.83 13.55 -7.55
CA ALA A 137 -18.79 13.87 -8.53
C ALA A 137 -18.08 15.18 -8.19
N GLU A 138 -18.85 16.23 -7.91
CA GLU A 138 -18.35 17.56 -7.54
C GLU A 138 -17.53 17.53 -6.24
N SER A 139 -18.05 16.94 -5.16
CA SER A 139 -17.33 16.84 -3.89
C SER A 139 -16.06 16.00 -4.00
N SER A 140 -16.12 14.89 -4.75
CA SER A 140 -14.96 14.03 -4.96
C SER A 140 -13.88 14.72 -5.79
N GLN A 141 -14.25 15.50 -6.80
CA GLN A 141 -13.31 16.30 -7.59
C GLN A 141 -12.67 17.40 -6.75
N ALA A 142 -13.46 18.13 -5.96
CA ALA A 142 -12.94 19.16 -5.07
C ALA A 142 -11.97 18.58 -4.02
N LEU A 143 -12.28 17.42 -3.45
CA LEU A 143 -11.41 16.73 -2.49
C LEU A 143 -10.11 16.24 -3.14
N ALA A 144 -10.20 15.67 -4.35
CA ALA A 144 -9.04 15.23 -5.13
C ALA A 144 -8.07 16.39 -5.40
N GLN A 145 -8.60 17.54 -5.82
CA GLN A 145 -7.82 18.75 -6.06
C GLN A 145 -7.19 19.30 -4.77
N ALA A 146 -7.98 19.40 -3.69
CA ALA A 146 -7.50 19.93 -2.42
C ALA A 146 -6.39 19.07 -1.77
N LEU A 147 -6.47 17.75 -1.94
CA LEU A 147 -5.50 16.82 -1.37
C LEU A 147 -4.35 16.46 -2.32
N GLY A 148 -4.41 16.86 -3.59
CA GLY A 148 -3.43 16.46 -4.60
C GLY A 148 -3.40 14.93 -4.82
N ILE A 149 -4.57 14.29 -4.83
CA ILE A 149 -4.71 12.84 -5.01
C ILE A 149 -5.75 12.52 -6.10
N PRO A 150 -5.66 11.35 -6.75
CA PRO A 150 -6.72 10.89 -7.66
C PRO A 150 -8.07 10.76 -6.98
N SER A 151 -9.15 11.05 -7.72
CA SER A 151 -10.50 10.76 -7.27
C SER A 151 -10.75 9.26 -7.15
N ALA A 152 -11.56 8.86 -6.17
CA ALA A 152 -12.04 7.48 -6.06
C ALA A 152 -13.12 7.14 -7.10
N ARG A 153 -13.68 8.13 -7.82
CA ARG A 153 -14.75 7.92 -8.79
C ARG A 153 -14.23 7.79 -10.22
N ARG A 154 -14.72 6.77 -10.93
CA ARG A 154 -14.28 6.44 -12.30
C ARG A 154 -14.70 7.49 -13.34
N ASP A 155 -15.83 8.16 -13.14
CA ASP A 155 -16.30 9.24 -14.02
C ASP A 155 -15.36 10.44 -13.99
N ILE A 156 -14.81 10.79 -12.81
CA ILE A 156 -13.80 11.84 -12.66
C ILE A 156 -12.44 11.39 -13.22
N LEU A 157 -12.01 10.16 -12.94
CA LEU A 157 -10.73 9.64 -13.45
C LEU A 157 -10.66 9.58 -14.99
N ASN A 158 -11.80 9.46 -15.67
CA ASN A 158 -11.89 9.44 -17.14
C ASN A 158 -11.84 10.83 -17.77
N GLN A 159 -11.85 11.91 -16.98
CA GLN A 159 -11.71 13.27 -17.51
C GLN A 159 -10.27 13.51 -17.97
N PRO A 160 -10.06 14.27 -19.07
CA PRO A 160 -8.72 14.58 -19.55
C PRO A 160 -8.00 15.47 -18.53
N VAL A 161 -6.77 15.08 -18.21
CA VAL A 161 -5.85 15.80 -17.32
C VAL A 161 -4.46 15.82 -17.94
N THR A 162 -3.56 16.68 -17.43
CA THR A 162 -2.21 16.87 -17.97
C THR A 162 -1.14 16.60 -16.93
N GLY A 163 0.08 16.31 -17.38
CA GLY A 163 1.23 16.13 -16.48
C GLY A 163 1.10 14.88 -15.59
N TYR A 164 1.52 14.98 -14.33
CA TYR A 164 1.53 13.84 -13.43
C TYR A 164 0.13 13.34 -13.04
N ASP A 165 -0.90 14.19 -13.14
CA ASP A 165 -2.28 13.78 -12.84
C ASP A 165 -2.78 12.68 -13.78
N GLU A 166 -2.33 12.68 -15.05
CA GLU A 166 -2.68 11.62 -16.00
C GLU A 166 -2.10 10.28 -15.56
N LEU A 167 -0.85 10.28 -15.11
CA LEU A 167 -0.21 9.10 -14.55
C LEU A 167 -0.93 8.65 -13.28
N PHE A 168 -1.22 9.58 -12.36
CA PHE A 168 -1.88 9.27 -11.09
C PHE A 168 -3.27 8.68 -11.30
N ASN A 169 -4.06 9.20 -12.25
CA ASN A 169 -5.37 8.65 -12.60
C ASN A 169 -5.26 7.22 -13.15
N LYS A 170 -4.30 6.96 -14.04
CA LYS A 170 -4.03 5.60 -14.54
C LYS A 170 -3.62 4.65 -13.43
N GLN A 171 -2.78 5.09 -12.50
CA GLN A 171 -2.36 4.28 -11.34
C GLN A 171 -3.51 4.01 -10.37
N ALA A 172 -4.42 4.95 -10.16
CA ALA A 172 -5.58 4.78 -9.29
C ALA A 172 -6.53 3.67 -9.79
N ILE A 173 -6.70 3.52 -11.11
CA ILE A 173 -7.56 2.47 -11.70
C ILE A 173 -7.04 1.05 -11.39
N ILE A 174 -5.71 0.88 -11.36
CA ILE A 174 -5.06 -0.40 -11.09
C ILE A 174 -4.65 -0.57 -9.62
N ALA A 175 -4.96 0.42 -8.77
CA ALA A 175 -4.66 0.36 -7.35
C ALA A 175 -5.52 -0.72 -6.67
N ARG A 176 -4.88 -1.46 -5.77
CA ARG A 176 -5.51 -2.43 -4.89
C ARG A 176 -5.12 -2.12 -3.45
N ALA A 177 -6.11 -2.22 -2.58
CA ALA A 177 -5.97 -2.08 -1.15
C ALA A 177 -6.47 -3.36 -0.48
N TRP A 178 -6.17 -3.50 0.80
CA TRP A 178 -6.65 -4.59 1.64
C TRP A 178 -7.23 -4.02 2.92
N LEU A 179 -8.07 -4.79 3.62
CA LEU A 179 -8.70 -4.33 4.85
C LEU A 179 -7.74 -4.58 6.03
N ASP A 180 -7.15 -3.49 6.51
CA ASP A 180 -6.24 -3.48 7.64
C ASP A 180 -7.01 -3.17 8.95
N PRO A 181 -7.09 -4.11 9.90
CA PRO A 181 -7.84 -3.93 11.15
C PRO A 181 -7.19 -2.95 12.13
N ASP A 182 -5.87 -2.85 12.14
CA ASP A 182 -5.10 -1.99 13.05
C ASP A 182 -3.76 -1.60 12.39
N PRO A 183 -3.73 -0.52 11.59
CA PRO A 183 -2.57 -0.17 10.78
C PRO A 183 -1.27 0.00 11.58
N LYS A 184 -1.37 0.47 12.83
CA LYS A 184 -0.19 0.67 13.68
C LYS A 184 0.41 -0.66 14.13
N LYS A 185 -0.43 -1.63 14.50
CA LYS A 185 0.07 -2.96 14.87
C LYS A 185 0.51 -3.75 13.65
N THR A 186 -0.22 -3.66 12.55
CA THR A 186 0.17 -4.28 11.27
C THR A 186 1.55 -3.80 10.82
N GLU A 187 1.82 -2.49 10.91
CA GLU A 187 3.13 -1.92 10.59
C GLU A 187 4.25 -2.56 11.42
N SER A 188 4.06 -2.66 12.75
CA SER A 188 5.02 -3.33 13.64
C SER A 188 5.21 -4.81 13.31
N ILE A 189 4.14 -5.53 12.97
CA ILE A 189 4.21 -6.96 12.58
C ILE A 189 5.01 -7.12 11.28
N PHE A 190 4.74 -6.28 10.28
CA PHE A 190 5.43 -6.34 8.99
C PHE A 190 6.90 -5.95 9.12
N GLN A 191 7.19 -4.94 9.96
CA GLN A 191 8.55 -4.60 10.31
C GLN A 191 9.25 -5.81 10.95
N ALA A 192 8.68 -6.43 11.98
CA ALA A 192 9.25 -7.61 12.62
C ALA A 192 9.47 -8.77 11.62
N MET A 193 8.54 -9.00 10.70
CA MET A 193 8.66 -10.01 9.65
C MET A 193 9.88 -9.78 8.75
N ILE A 194 10.06 -8.55 8.25
CA ILE A 194 11.21 -8.16 7.42
C ILE A 194 12.50 -8.25 8.24
N GLU A 195 12.46 -7.76 9.47
CA GLU A 195 13.62 -7.69 10.34
C GLU A 195 14.15 -9.06 10.72
N ASN A 196 13.27 -9.99 11.10
CA ASN A 196 13.65 -11.37 11.44
C ASN A 196 14.22 -12.14 10.23
N THR A 197 13.75 -11.80 9.02
CA THR A 197 14.25 -12.41 7.78
C THR A 197 15.65 -11.87 7.44
N THR A 198 15.82 -10.55 7.48
CA THR A 198 17.11 -9.89 7.15
C THR A 198 18.21 -10.16 8.18
N SER A 199 17.86 -10.41 9.45
CA SER A 199 18.82 -10.81 10.49
C SER A 199 19.15 -12.30 10.49
N GLY A 200 18.44 -13.11 9.69
CA GLY A 200 18.55 -14.57 9.71
C GLY A 200 18.01 -15.22 10.99
N THR A 201 17.22 -14.49 11.79
CA THR A 201 16.62 -15.01 13.03
C THR A 201 15.52 -16.03 12.74
N LEU A 202 14.77 -15.86 11.65
CA LEU A 202 13.76 -16.79 11.18
C LEU A 202 13.95 -17.09 9.70
N LEU A 203 13.60 -18.31 9.29
CA LEU A 203 13.43 -18.62 7.88
C LEU A 203 12.27 -17.81 7.31
N LEU A 204 12.33 -17.53 6.02
CA LEU A 204 11.36 -16.70 5.33
C LEU A 204 9.89 -17.17 5.52
N THR A 205 9.64 -18.48 5.46
CA THR A 205 8.30 -19.06 5.70
C THR A 205 7.87 -18.99 7.16
N GLU A 206 8.82 -19.07 8.10
CA GLU A 206 8.56 -18.96 9.54
C GLU A 206 8.19 -17.51 9.89
N ALA A 207 8.90 -16.53 9.33
CA ALA A 207 8.59 -15.11 9.51
C ALA A 207 7.18 -14.77 9.00
N ILE A 208 6.79 -15.30 7.84
CA ILE A 208 5.44 -15.12 7.29
C ILE A 208 4.38 -15.80 8.15
N THR A 209 4.63 -17.03 8.60
CA THR A 209 3.68 -17.77 9.45
C THR A 209 3.49 -17.08 10.79
N ARG A 210 4.57 -16.57 11.38
CA ARG A 210 4.50 -15.77 12.61
C ARG A 210 3.70 -14.49 12.41
N ALA A 211 3.95 -13.75 11.33
CA ALA A 211 3.19 -12.54 11.01
C ALA A 211 1.69 -12.82 10.80
N ASP A 212 1.36 -13.92 10.13
CA ASP A 212 -0.03 -14.37 9.93
C ASP A 212 -0.73 -14.67 11.28
N GLN A 213 -0.04 -15.34 12.19
CA GLN A 213 -0.53 -15.61 13.55
C GLN A 213 -0.72 -14.34 14.38
N GLU A 214 0.25 -13.42 14.37
CA GLU A 214 0.18 -12.13 15.08
C GLU A 214 -0.97 -11.27 14.51
N MET A 215 -1.21 -11.32 13.20
CA MET A 215 -2.40 -10.71 12.60
C MET A 215 -3.71 -11.36 13.07
N GLY A 216 -3.72 -12.69 13.23
CA GLY A 216 -4.85 -13.42 13.83
C GLY A 216 -5.20 -12.90 15.23
N GLN A 217 -4.19 -12.63 16.06
CA GLN A 217 -4.38 -12.10 17.42
C GLN A 217 -5.04 -10.71 17.42
N ILE A 218 -4.69 -9.83 16.47
CA ILE A 218 -5.34 -8.51 16.33
C ILE A 218 -6.83 -8.67 16.02
N LEU A 219 -7.18 -9.72 15.27
CA LEU A 219 -8.55 -10.03 14.88
C LEU A 219 -9.33 -10.84 15.93
N GLY A 220 -8.68 -11.22 17.03
CA GLY A 220 -9.28 -12.03 18.10
C GLY A 220 -9.48 -13.50 17.72
N LEU A 221 -8.58 -14.05 16.89
CA LEU A 221 -8.55 -15.45 16.44
C LEU A 221 -7.50 -16.26 17.20
#